data_AF-A0AAV4LTI2-F1
#
_entry.id   AF-A0AAV4LTI2-F1
#
_cell.length_a   1.000
_cell.length_b   1.000
_cell.length_c   1.000
_cell.angle_alpha   90.00
_cell.angle_beta   90.00
_cell.angle_gamma   90.00
#
_symmetry.space_group_name_H-M   'P 1'
#
loop_
_entity.id
_entity.type
_entity.pdbx_description
1 polymer ?
#
loop_
_entity_poly.entity_id
_entity_poly.type
_entity_poly.pdbx_seq_one_letter_code
_entity_poly.pdbx_strand_id
1 'polypeptide(L)'
;MQISIKGSSIYGNISKDFQVRLNKQGICERDQLLSELSPVLSVNAATRECLRTGCDYFTMATLEGFVAFSARTTSRRIEGIPGTVNKAWFCSGSPKTVDSDGFITAVRKRRNNEL
;
A
#
# COMPACT_ATOMS: atom_id res chain seq x y z
N MET A 1 15.70 -0.38 -9.64
CA MET A 1 15.04 0.05 -8.38
C MET A 1 14.55 -1.21 -7.71
N GLN A 2 15.06 -1.56 -6.52
CA GLN A 2 14.82 -2.86 -5.89
C GLN A 2 14.13 -2.63 -4.54
N ILE A 3 12.81 -2.75 -4.53
CA ILE A 3 12.01 -2.63 -3.31
C ILE A 3 11.94 -4.02 -2.66
N SER A 4 12.45 -4.15 -1.44
CA SER A 4 12.50 -5.41 -0.69
C SER A 4 11.58 -5.35 0.53
N ILE A 5 10.33 -5.79 0.37
CA ILE A 5 9.44 -5.98 1.52
C ILE A 5 9.60 -7.42 1.98
N LYS A 6 10.06 -7.63 3.24
CA LYS A 6 10.22 -8.97 3.82
C LYS A 6 8.87 -9.70 3.81
N GLY A 7 8.77 -10.74 2.98
CA GLY A 7 7.55 -11.54 2.83
C GLY A 7 7.03 -12.12 4.15
N SER A 8 7.91 -12.41 5.11
CA SER A 8 7.54 -12.90 6.45
C SER A 8 6.64 -11.93 7.25
N SER A 9 6.70 -10.62 6.96
CA SER A 9 5.84 -9.61 7.60
C SER A 9 4.42 -9.54 7.01
N ILE A 10 4.17 -10.24 5.90
CA ILE A 10 2.90 -10.21 5.15
C ILE A 10 2.01 -11.40 5.56
N TYR A 11 2.58 -12.58 5.79
CA TYR A 11 1.80 -13.81 5.97
C TYR A 11 1.14 -13.98 7.36
N GLY A 12 1.51 -13.19 8.37
CA GLY A 12 1.10 -13.45 9.75
C GLY A 12 -0.35 -13.08 10.14
N ASN A 13 -1.01 -12.14 9.46
CA ASN A 13 -2.32 -11.64 9.95
C ASN A 13 -3.29 -11.02 8.91
N ILE A 14 -2.92 -10.92 7.63
CA ILE A 14 -3.77 -10.27 6.60
C ILE A 14 -4.86 -11.24 6.07
N SER A 15 -4.72 -12.54 6.35
CA SER A 15 -5.22 -13.61 5.48
C SER A 15 -6.73 -13.85 5.47
N LYS A 16 -7.53 -13.20 6.34
CA LYS A 16 -8.98 -13.44 6.37
C LYS A 16 -9.73 -12.58 5.36
N ASP A 17 -9.57 -11.27 5.40
CA ASP A 17 -10.40 -10.34 4.63
C ASP A 17 -9.79 -9.90 3.30
N PHE A 18 -8.48 -10.10 3.10
CA PHE A 18 -7.78 -9.66 1.88
C PHE A 18 -7.00 -10.81 1.23
N GLN A 19 -7.03 -10.86 -0.10
CA GLN A 19 -6.10 -11.63 -0.92
C GLN A 19 -4.91 -10.75 -1.26
N VAL A 20 -3.72 -11.14 -0.82
CA VAL A 20 -2.48 -10.39 -1.07
C VAL A 20 -1.76 -10.94 -2.30
N ARG A 21 -1.29 -10.04 -3.15
CA ARG A 21 -0.51 -10.30 -4.36
C ARG A 21 0.81 -9.54 -4.26
N LEU A 22 1.91 -10.27 -4.32
CA LEU A 22 3.26 -9.70 -4.30
C LEU A 22 3.72 -9.39 -5.73
N ASN A 23 4.61 -8.41 -5.88
CA ASN A 23 5.15 -7.94 -7.17
C ASN A 23 4.07 -7.59 -8.18
N LYS A 24 2.92 -7.13 -7.68
CA LYS A 24 1.79 -6.66 -8.46
C LYS A 24 1.48 -5.25 -7.99
N GLN A 25 1.42 -4.31 -8.92
CA GLN A 25 0.94 -2.96 -8.67
C GLN A 25 -0.55 -2.89 -9.04
N GLY A 26 -1.36 -2.41 -8.11
CA GLY A 26 -2.78 -2.15 -8.33
C GLY A 26 -2.94 -0.70 -8.79
N ILE A 27 -3.43 -0.49 -10.00
CA ILE A 27 -3.64 0.85 -10.56
C ILE A 27 -4.97 1.37 -10.03
N CYS A 28 -4.90 2.47 -9.29
CA CYS A 28 -6.07 3.25 -8.91
C CYS A 28 -6.36 4.28 -9.99
N GLU A 29 -7.53 4.15 -10.62
CA GLU A 29 -8.03 5.17 -11.53
C GLU A 29 -8.46 6.42 -10.76
N ARG A 30 -8.58 7.56 -11.44
CA ARG A 30 -8.74 8.88 -10.80
C ARG A 30 -9.96 8.96 -9.86
N ASP A 31 -11.03 8.26 -10.21
CA ASP A 31 -12.29 8.17 -9.48
C ASP A 31 -12.32 7.04 -8.43
N GLN A 32 -11.32 6.17 -8.44
CA GLN A 32 -11.23 5.04 -7.52
C GLN A 32 -10.40 5.36 -6.28
N LEU A 33 -9.55 6.38 -6.31
CA LEU A 33 -8.69 6.73 -5.18
C LEU A 33 -9.51 7.33 -4.03
N LEU A 34 -9.55 6.63 -2.89
CA LEU A 34 -10.25 7.07 -1.68
C LEU A 34 -9.31 7.82 -0.74
N SER A 35 -8.11 7.29 -0.52
CA SER A 35 -7.13 7.88 0.39
C SER A 35 -5.71 7.39 0.13
N GLU A 36 -4.75 8.08 0.75
CA GLU A 36 -3.34 7.71 0.77
C GLU A 36 -2.81 7.71 2.21
N LEU A 37 -1.88 6.80 2.52
CA LEU A 37 -1.20 6.76 3.81
C LEU A 37 0.32 6.70 3.61
N SER A 38 1.06 7.57 4.30
CA SER A 38 2.52 7.61 4.33
C SER A 38 3.00 8.28 5.63
N PRO A 39 3.91 7.67 6.41
CA PRO A 39 4.48 6.33 6.22
C PRO A 39 3.52 5.22 6.65
N VAL A 40 3.54 4.08 5.94
CA VAL A 40 2.85 2.85 6.33
C VAL A 40 3.81 1.90 7.01
N LEU A 41 3.58 1.63 8.30
CA LEU A 41 4.51 0.81 9.08
C LEU A 41 4.39 -0.70 8.79
N SER A 42 3.22 -1.15 8.33
CA SER A 42 2.97 -2.56 8.05
C SER A 42 1.75 -2.74 7.15
N VAL A 43 1.62 -3.91 6.53
CA VAL A 43 0.42 -4.25 5.76
C VAL A 43 -0.82 -4.29 6.65
N ASN A 44 -0.71 -4.68 7.92
CA ASN A 44 -1.84 -4.65 8.86
C ASN A 44 -2.35 -3.22 9.13
N ALA A 45 -1.45 -2.23 9.15
CA ALA A 45 -1.86 -0.83 9.26
C ALA A 45 -2.64 -0.39 8.02
N ALA A 46 -2.19 -0.79 6.82
CA ALA A 46 -2.93 -0.56 5.58
C ALA A 46 -4.29 -1.28 5.59
N THR A 47 -4.37 -2.53 6.03
CA THR A 47 -5.64 -3.26 6.14
C THR A 47 -6.65 -2.53 7.02
N ARG A 48 -6.24 -2.06 8.22
CA ARG A 48 -7.14 -1.29 9.10
C ARG A 48 -7.61 0.01 8.46
N GLU A 49 -6.71 0.71 7.77
CA GLU A 49 -7.05 1.95 7.08
C GLU A 49 -8.02 1.71 5.92
N CYS A 50 -7.81 0.63 5.15
CA CYS A 50 -8.74 0.21 4.11
C CYS A 50 -10.13 -0.15 4.68
N LEU A 51 -10.20 -0.83 5.82
CA LEU A 51 -11.46 -1.12 6.50
C LEU A 51 -12.16 0.17 6.96
N ARG A 52 -11.40 1.13 7.52
CA ARG A 52 -11.91 2.43 7.99
C ARG A 52 -12.47 3.29 6.86
N THR A 53 -11.84 3.25 5.69
CA THR A 53 -12.21 4.06 4.51
C THR A 53 -13.21 3.37 3.58
N GLY A 54 -13.56 2.11 3.85
CA GLY A 54 -14.45 1.35 2.96
C GLY A 54 -13.79 0.95 1.63
N CYS A 55 -12.46 0.82 1.60
CA CYS A 55 -11.72 0.49 0.39
C CYS A 55 -11.94 -0.97 -0.05
N ASP A 56 -11.94 -1.20 -1.35
CA ASP A 56 -12.04 -2.53 -1.97
C ASP A 56 -10.67 -3.16 -2.19
N TYR A 57 -9.66 -2.35 -2.46
CA TYR A 57 -8.28 -2.81 -2.59
C TYR A 57 -7.29 -1.71 -2.24
N PHE A 58 -6.06 -2.10 -1.92
CA PHE A 58 -4.98 -1.16 -1.75
C PHE A 58 -3.69 -1.66 -2.40
N THR A 59 -2.85 -0.73 -2.84
CA THR A 59 -1.49 -1.03 -3.27
C THR A 59 -0.49 -0.33 -2.37
N MET A 60 0.64 -0.97 -2.09
CA MET A 60 1.69 -0.45 -1.21
C MET A 60 3.04 -0.65 -1.88
N ALA A 61 3.91 0.35 -1.76
CA ALA A 61 5.28 0.30 -2.25
C ALA A 61 6.20 1.06 -1.30
N THR A 62 7.48 0.71 -1.33
CA THR A 62 8.53 1.47 -0.65
C THR A 62 9.04 2.56 -1.58
N LEU A 63 8.89 3.82 -1.18
CA LEU A 63 9.46 4.96 -1.90
C LEU A 63 10.86 5.25 -1.33
N GLU A 64 11.87 5.15 -2.19
CA GLU A 64 13.22 5.59 -1.87
C GLU A 64 13.29 7.13 -2.01
N GLY A 65 13.66 7.83 -0.93
CA GLY A 65 14.05 9.25 -1.01
C GLY A 65 13.10 10.30 -0.41
N PHE A 66 12.17 9.94 0.49
CA PHE A 66 11.33 10.92 1.18
C PHE A 66 11.58 10.93 2.69
N VAL A 67 12.26 11.97 3.17
CA VAL A 67 12.33 12.28 4.61
C VAL A 67 10.98 12.88 5.01
N ALA A 68 10.14 12.09 5.65
CA ALA A 68 8.91 12.59 6.25
C ALA A 68 9.26 13.41 7.50
N PHE A 69 9.40 14.73 7.37
CA PHE A 69 9.40 15.62 8.54
C PHE A 69 8.76 16.96 8.21
N SER A 70 7.57 17.18 8.79
CA SER A 70 6.95 18.48 9.08
C SER A 70 6.52 19.37 7.88
N ALA A 71 5.32 19.93 8.01
CA ALA A 71 4.56 20.68 7.00
C ALA A 71 5.16 22.04 6.55
N ARG A 72 6.44 22.29 6.77
CA ARG A 72 7.15 23.48 6.30
C ARG A 72 8.61 23.11 6.12
N THR A 73 9.08 22.91 4.90
CA THR A 73 10.41 23.27 4.39
C THR A 73 10.67 22.53 3.08
N THR A 74 11.10 23.29 2.08
CA THR A 74 11.56 22.89 0.75
C THR A 74 12.45 21.64 0.79
N SER A 75 12.10 20.63 -0.01
CA SER A 75 12.76 19.33 -0.11
C SER A 75 14.27 19.46 -0.36
N ARG A 76 15.08 19.14 0.64
CA ARG A 76 16.51 18.82 0.46
C ARG A 76 16.78 17.38 0.87
N ARG A 77 17.48 16.68 -0.01
CA ARG A 77 18.04 15.35 0.23
C ARG A 77 19.07 15.48 1.37
N ILE A 78 18.81 14.85 2.51
CA ILE A 78 19.78 14.80 3.61
C ILE A 78 20.64 13.56 3.38
N GLU A 79 21.91 13.76 3.01
CA GLU A 79 22.90 12.69 2.96
C GLU A 79 23.12 12.14 4.38
N GLY A 80 22.93 10.83 4.57
CA GLY A 80 23.20 10.15 5.86
C GLY A 80 22.01 9.49 6.55
N ILE A 81 20.77 9.63 6.05
CA ILE A 81 19.61 8.87 6.54
C ILE A 81 19.00 8.10 5.36
N PRO A 82 19.11 6.75 5.29
CA PRO A 82 18.45 5.98 4.24
C PRO A 82 16.95 5.89 4.55
N GLY A 83 16.22 6.98 4.28
CA GLY A 83 14.79 7.06 4.55
C GLY A 83 13.97 6.41 3.44
N THR A 84 13.85 5.09 3.46
CA THR A 84 12.80 4.39 2.71
C THR A 84 11.48 4.51 3.46
N VAL A 85 10.44 5.09 2.85
CA VAL A 85 9.10 5.17 3.46
C VAL A 85 8.13 4.33 2.66
N ASN A 86 7.35 3.47 3.33
CA ASN A 86 6.27 2.78 2.64
C ASN A 86 5.10 3.73 2.47
N LYS A 87 4.50 3.73 1.28
CA LYS A 87 3.28 4.44 0.96
C LYS A 87 2.22 3.44 0.52
N ALA A 88 0.97 3.68 0.91
CA ALA A 88 -0.18 2.91 0.43
C ALA A 88 -1.23 3.83 -0.17
N TRP A 89 -1.91 3.31 -1.19
CA TRP A 89 -3.05 3.94 -1.86
C TRP A 89 -4.27 3.02 -1.70
N PHE A 90 -5.38 3.57 -1.24
CA PHE A 90 -6.61 2.85 -0.92
C PHE A 90 -7.70 3.23 -1.91
N CYS A 91 -8.31 2.23 -2.52
CA CYS A 91 -9.11 2.44 -3.71
C CYS A 91 -10.39 1.60 -3.71
N SER A 92 -11.43 2.12 -4.37
CA SER A 92 -12.72 1.45 -4.57
C SER A 92 -12.76 0.72 -5.92
N GLY A 93 -13.69 -0.22 -6.06
CA GLY A 93 -13.89 -0.98 -7.27
C GLY A 93 -12.97 -2.19 -7.41
N SER A 94 -12.54 -2.48 -8.63
CA SER A 94 -11.71 -3.65 -8.96
C SER A 94 -10.33 -3.21 -9.44
N PRO A 95 -9.25 -3.77 -8.90
CA PRO A 95 -7.89 -3.36 -9.28
C PRO A 95 -7.54 -3.83 -10.69
N LYS A 96 -7.02 -2.91 -11.51
CA LYS A 96 -6.20 -3.27 -12.66
C LYS A 96 -4.80 -3.55 -12.17
N THR A 97 -4.33 -4.80 -12.27
CA THR A 97 -3.00 -5.18 -11.77
C THR A 97 -1.98 -5.32 -12.90
N VAL A 98 -0.78 -4.78 -12.70
CA VAL A 98 0.39 -4.97 -13.57
C VAL A 98 1.52 -5.63 -12.79
N ASP A 99 2.36 -6.41 -13.47
CA ASP A 99 3.59 -6.94 -12.89
C ASP A 99 4.57 -5.79 -12.61
N SER A 100 4.93 -5.62 -11.34
CA SER A 100 5.88 -4.61 -10.92
C SER A 100 6.53 -5.03 -9.61
N ASP A 101 7.84 -5.26 -9.66
CA ASP A 101 8.59 -5.71 -8.50
C ASP A 101 8.49 -4.73 -7.33
N GLY A 102 8.29 -5.30 -6.14
CA GLY A 102 8.26 -4.55 -4.89
C GLY A 102 6.97 -3.76 -4.61
N PHE A 103 5.98 -3.91 -5.46
CA PHE A 103 4.61 -3.55 -5.11
C PHE A 103 3.91 -4.71 -4.43
N ILE A 104 3.04 -4.37 -3.49
CA ILE A 104 2.08 -5.28 -2.90
C ILE A 104 0.70 -4.76 -3.23
N THR A 105 -0.18 -5.63 -3.72
CA THR A 105 -1.60 -5.32 -3.87
C THR A 105 -2.41 -6.27 -3.01
N ALA A 106 -3.29 -5.72 -2.19
CA ALA A 106 -4.25 -6.47 -1.41
C ALA A 106 -5.66 -6.15 -1.89
N VAL A 107 -6.44 -7.18 -2.19
CA VAL A 107 -7.81 -7.08 -2.68
C VAL A 107 -8.74 -7.66 -1.63
N ARG A 108 -9.77 -6.92 -1.24
CA ARG A 108 -10.77 -7.41 -0.28
C ARG A 108 -11.46 -8.63 -0.87
N LYS A 109 -11.54 -9.72 -0.10
CA LYS A 109 -12.36 -10.88 -0.45
C LYS A 109 -13.81 -10.46 -0.29
N ARG A 110 -14.56 -10.41 -1.40
CA ARG A 110 -16.02 -10.33 -1.30
C ARG A 110 -16.51 -11.63 -0.66
N ARG A 111 -17.30 -11.54 0.41
CA ARG A 111 -18.03 -12.71 0.92
C ARG A 111 -19.06 -13.07 -0.15
N ASN A 112 -19.12 -14.33 -0.56
CA ASN A 112 -20.10 -14.86 -1.53
C ASN A 112 -21.56 -14.88 -1.00
N ASN A 113 -21.99 -13.87 -0.22
CA ASN A 113 -23.33 -13.83 0.39
C ASN A 113 -24.18 -12.67 -0.16
N GLU A 114 -24.04 -12.33 -1.44
CA GLU A 114 -24.95 -11.42 -2.15
C GLU A 114 -25.60 -12.11 -3.35
N LEU A 115 -26.18 -13.30 -3.14
CA LEU A 115 -27.14 -13.94 -4.05
C LEU A 115 -28.29 -14.53 -3.25
#